data_AF-A0A182LUH8-F1
#
_entry.id   AF-A0A182LUH8-F1
#
_cell.length_a   1.000
_cell.length_b   1.000
_cell.length_c   1.000
_cell.angle_alpha   90.00
_cell.angle_beta   90.00
_cell.angle_gamma   90.00
#
_symmetry.space_group_name_H-M   'P 1'
#
loop_
_entity.id
_entity.type
_entity.pdbx_description
1 polymer ?
#
loop_
_entity_poly.entity_id
_entity_poly.type
_entity_poly.pdbx_seq_one_letter_code
_entity_poly.pdbx_strand_id
1 'polypeptide(L)'
;LSHSIVVPLSVILVPYFNPVLPPYLHYASLGTTLAKEILRSITKAFETKIMQCVPSAVSVFSNASRMELLIHSGGLQIAYHSLLSLSGPIKGMNRLLGLSLTPPQIFFLISAQQLCAESDYSGIDVNSSDFDEILAWLISQGGSASDVFQCHSTTKLSYQKNCDIW
;
A
#
# COMPACT_ATOMS: atom_id res chain seq x y z
N LEU A 1 -19.43 9.26 -17.66
CA LEU A 1 -18.46 9.38 -16.55
C LEU A 1 -17.28 10.18 -17.07
N SER A 2 -16.91 11.30 -16.42
CA SER A 2 -15.70 12.02 -16.82
C SER A 2 -14.49 11.18 -16.43
N HIS A 3 -13.60 10.91 -17.39
CA HIS A 3 -12.29 10.30 -17.14
C HIS A 3 -11.37 11.34 -16.53
N SER A 4 -11.65 11.72 -15.27
CA SER A 4 -10.94 12.80 -14.57
C SER A 4 -10.60 12.36 -13.16
N ILE A 5 -9.35 12.54 -12.77
CA ILE A 5 -8.89 12.39 -11.39
C ILE A 5 -8.89 13.79 -10.76
N VAL A 6 -9.59 13.93 -9.64
CA VAL A 6 -9.65 15.20 -8.90
C VAL A 6 -8.82 15.06 -7.64
N VAL A 7 -7.83 15.94 -7.48
CA VAL A 7 -7.02 16.03 -6.27
C VAL A 7 -7.40 17.32 -5.55
N PRO A 8 -8.20 17.26 -4.47
CA PRO A 8 -8.55 18.45 -3.71
C PRO A 8 -7.30 19.10 -3.14
N LEU A 9 -7.22 20.44 -3.18
CA LEU A 9 -6.07 21.18 -2.66
C LEU A 9 -5.77 20.81 -1.20
N SER A 10 -6.79 20.51 -0.38
CA SER A 10 -6.65 20.08 1.01
C SER A 10 -5.76 18.84 1.20
N VAL A 11 -5.65 17.99 0.18
CA VAL A 11 -4.85 16.75 0.20
C VAL A 11 -3.37 17.01 -0.18
N ILE A 12 -3.06 18.18 -0.75
CA ILE A 12 -1.69 18.62 -1.10
C ILE A 12 -1.16 19.63 -0.07
N LEU A 13 -1.84 19.75 1.08
CA LEU A 13 -1.45 20.61 2.18
C LEU A 13 -1.08 19.78 3.41
N VAL A 14 -0.45 20.42 4.39
CA VAL A 14 -0.21 19.84 5.72
C VAL A 14 -1.55 19.39 6.31
N PRO A 15 -1.68 18.15 6.83
CA PRO A 15 -0.61 17.23 7.22
C PRO A 15 -0.18 16.20 6.14
N TYR A 16 -0.81 16.19 4.96
CA TYR A 16 -0.62 15.13 3.96
C TYR A 16 0.58 15.34 3.05
N PHE A 17 0.95 16.60 2.78
CA PHE A 17 2.14 16.94 2.00
C PHE A 17 2.88 18.12 2.62
N ASN A 18 4.18 17.97 2.80
CA ASN A 18 5.07 19.05 3.20
C ASN A 18 6.37 18.92 2.40
N PRO A 19 6.70 19.86 1.49
CA PRO A 19 7.83 19.71 0.57
C PRO A 19 9.20 19.60 1.24
N VAL A 20 9.31 19.92 2.53
CA VAL A 20 10.55 19.79 3.32
C VAL A 20 10.73 18.36 3.85
N LEU A 21 9.65 17.58 3.95
CA LEU A 21 9.70 16.21 4.44
C LEU A 21 10.28 15.26 3.38
N PRO A 22 10.93 14.17 3.81
CA PRO A 22 11.50 13.20 2.89
C PRO A 22 10.45 12.56 1.94
N PRO A 23 10.80 12.29 0.67
CA PRO A 23 9.86 11.78 -0.33
C PRO A 23 9.13 10.50 0.06
N TYR A 24 9.78 9.58 0.76
CA TYR A 24 9.16 8.30 1.16
C TYR A 24 7.88 8.46 1.99
N LEU A 25 7.73 9.57 2.73
CA LEU A 25 6.48 9.89 3.43
C LEU A 25 5.37 10.28 2.47
N HIS A 26 5.68 11.09 1.46
CA HIS A 26 4.71 11.52 0.45
C HIS A 26 4.28 10.37 -0.44
N TYR A 27 5.21 9.51 -0.86
CA TYR A 27 4.88 8.35 -1.68
C TYR A 27 4.02 7.35 -0.91
N ALA A 28 4.35 7.05 0.35
CA ALA A 28 3.54 6.14 1.18
C ALA A 28 2.12 6.67 1.42
N SER A 29 1.95 7.99 1.51
CA SER A 29 0.66 8.63 1.81
C SER A 29 -0.09 9.10 0.56
N LEU A 30 0.27 10.29 0.08
CA LEU A 30 -0.32 10.95 -1.08
C LEU A 30 -0.12 10.11 -2.35
N GLY A 31 1.07 9.54 -2.56
CA GLY A 31 1.38 8.73 -3.74
C GLY A 31 0.44 7.52 -3.87
N THR A 32 0.28 6.75 -2.79
CA THR A 32 -0.68 5.64 -2.72
C THR A 32 -2.11 6.12 -3.00
N THR A 33 -2.52 7.25 -2.43
CA THR A 33 -3.87 7.81 -2.64
C THR A 33 -4.11 8.19 -4.10
N LEU A 34 -3.16 8.88 -4.74
CA LEU A 34 -3.26 9.25 -6.15
C LEU A 34 -3.28 8.02 -7.06
N ALA A 35 -2.43 7.03 -6.77
CA ALA A 35 -2.39 5.78 -7.50
C ALA A 35 -3.72 5.01 -7.40
N LYS A 36 -4.37 5.01 -6.23
CA LYS A 36 -5.72 4.44 -6.06
C LYS A 36 -6.74 5.11 -6.98
N GLU A 37 -6.73 6.44 -7.10
CA GLU A 37 -7.66 7.14 -8.01
C GLU A 37 -7.37 6.85 -9.49
N ILE A 38 -6.09 6.71 -9.87
CA ILE A 38 -5.71 6.24 -11.21
C ILE A 38 -6.29 4.84 -11.44
N LEU A 39 -6.07 3.93 -10.51
CA LEU A 39 -6.54 2.54 -10.61
C LEU A 39 -8.06 2.44 -10.69
N ARG A 40 -8.82 3.23 -9.92
CA ARG A 40 -10.28 3.29 -10.04
C ARG A 40 -10.77 3.61 -11.46
N SER A 41 -9.96 4.33 -12.24
CA SER A 41 -10.29 4.63 -13.64
C SER A 41 -10.00 3.50 -14.63
N ILE A 42 -9.16 2.52 -14.25
CA ILE A 42 -8.68 1.44 -15.14
C ILE A 42 -8.86 0.00 -14.62
N THR A 43 -9.33 -0.20 -13.39
CA THR A 43 -9.37 -1.51 -12.70
C THR A 43 -10.05 -2.64 -13.48
N LYS A 44 -11.10 -2.34 -14.26
CA LYS A 44 -11.78 -3.33 -15.11
C LYS A 44 -10.84 -4.03 -16.11
N ALA A 45 -9.73 -3.41 -16.48
CA ALA A 45 -8.78 -3.98 -17.44
C ALA A 45 -7.90 -5.09 -16.85
N PHE A 46 -7.78 -5.17 -15.52
CA PHE A 46 -6.79 -6.03 -14.85
C PHE A 46 -7.40 -7.13 -13.97
N GLU A 47 -8.74 -7.14 -13.82
CA GLU A 47 -9.48 -7.99 -12.89
C GLU A 47 -9.09 -9.48 -13.00
N THR A 48 -8.94 -10.02 -14.21
CA THR A 48 -8.61 -11.45 -14.39
C THR A 48 -7.20 -11.84 -13.96
N LYS A 49 -6.20 -10.97 -14.17
CA LYS A 49 -4.82 -11.22 -13.74
C LYS A 49 -4.68 -11.07 -12.24
N ILE A 50 -5.32 -10.05 -11.66
CA ILE A 50 -5.27 -9.78 -10.22
C ILE A 50 -5.81 -10.95 -9.42
N MET A 51 -6.97 -11.49 -9.83
CA MET A 51 -7.62 -12.57 -9.11
C MET A 51 -6.81 -13.87 -9.05
N GLN A 52 -5.76 -14.05 -9.86
CA GLN A 52 -4.87 -15.21 -9.78
C GLN A 52 -3.88 -15.14 -8.60
N CYS A 53 -3.64 -13.94 -8.07
CA CYS A 53 -2.67 -13.71 -7.02
C CYS A 53 -3.28 -13.19 -5.70
N VAL A 54 -4.58 -12.92 -5.70
CA VAL A 54 -5.33 -12.53 -4.51
C VAL A 54 -5.58 -13.76 -3.63
N PRO A 55 -5.23 -13.73 -2.33
CA PRO A 55 -5.45 -14.86 -1.44
C PRO A 55 -6.95 -15.09 -1.25
N SER A 56 -7.34 -16.36 -1.05
CA SER A 56 -8.75 -16.73 -0.82
C SER A 56 -9.33 -16.05 0.42
N ALA A 57 -8.49 -15.70 1.40
CA ALA A 57 -8.87 -14.94 2.60
C ALA A 57 -9.59 -13.62 2.26
N VAL A 58 -9.28 -12.95 1.15
CA VAL A 58 -9.96 -11.71 0.74
C VAL A 58 -11.45 -11.92 0.43
N SER A 59 -11.91 -13.16 0.23
CA SER A 59 -13.32 -13.48 0.01
C SER A 59 -14.24 -13.21 1.21
N VAL A 60 -13.69 -12.98 2.41
CA VAL A 60 -14.46 -12.54 3.59
C VAL A 60 -15.06 -11.14 3.41
N PHE A 61 -14.48 -10.33 2.51
CA PHE A 61 -14.98 -9.00 2.18
C PHE A 61 -16.09 -9.03 1.12
N SER A 62 -17.02 -8.08 1.20
CA SER A 62 -18.00 -7.84 0.14
C SER A 62 -17.33 -7.51 -1.19
N ASN A 63 -18.04 -7.65 -2.33
CA ASN A 63 -17.48 -7.32 -3.64
C ASN A 63 -16.93 -5.88 -3.74
N ALA A 64 -17.61 -4.92 -3.10
CA ALA A 64 -17.17 -3.52 -3.09
C ALA A 64 -15.89 -3.33 -2.27
N SER A 65 -15.87 -3.84 -1.03
CA SER A 65 -14.70 -3.77 -0.15
C SER A 65 -13.50 -4.54 -0.72
N ARG A 66 -13.76 -5.69 -1.35
CA ARG A 66 -12.73 -6.46 -2.07
C ARG A 66 -12.10 -5.62 -3.18
N MET A 67 -12.91 -4.97 -4.01
CA MET A 67 -12.38 -4.11 -5.07
C MET A 67 -11.51 -2.98 -4.51
N GLU A 68 -11.94 -2.36 -3.40
CA GLU A 68 -11.15 -1.33 -2.71
C GLU A 68 -9.81 -1.87 -2.18
N LEU A 69 -9.76 -3.11 -1.67
CA LEU A 69 -8.50 -3.76 -1.28
C LEU A 69 -7.57 -4.00 -2.48
N LEU A 70 -8.10 -4.42 -3.64
CA LEU A 70 -7.31 -4.59 -4.86
C LEU A 70 -6.75 -3.26 -5.38
N ILE A 71 -7.57 -2.21 -5.32
CA ILE A 71 -7.16 -0.85 -5.68
C ILE A 71 -6.08 -0.35 -4.72
N HIS A 72 -6.23 -0.60 -3.42
CA HIS A 72 -5.22 -0.25 -2.42
C HIS A 72 -3.91 -0.97 -2.70
N SER A 73 -3.96 -2.27 -2.98
CA SER A 73 -2.80 -3.11 -3.20
C SER A 73 -1.99 -2.64 -4.42
N GLY A 74 -2.66 -2.34 -5.54
CA GLY A 74 -2.01 -1.76 -6.71
C GLY A 74 -1.54 -0.32 -6.49
N GLY A 75 -2.30 0.47 -5.72
CA GLY A 75 -1.91 1.84 -5.39
C GLY A 75 -0.60 1.88 -4.63
N LEU A 76 -0.44 0.96 -3.67
CA LEU A 76 0.78 0.80 -2.91
C LEU A 76 1.96 0.34 -3.78
N GLN A 77 1.71 -0.60 -4.69
CA GLN A 77 2.72 -1.07 -5.65
C GLN A 77 3.22 0.10 -6.52
N ILE A 78 2.32 0.82 -7.19
CA ILE A 78 2.67 1.96 -8.05
C ILE A 78 3.42 3.03 -7.26
N ALA A 79 2.99 3.33 -6.04
CA ALA A 79 3.63 4.33 -5.19
C ALA A 79 5.06 3.94 -4.81
N TYR A 80 5.30 2.69 -4.42
CA TYR A 80 6.63 2.23 -4.07
C TYR A 80 7.56 2.17 -5.29
N HIS A 81 7.09 1.64 -6.41
CA HIS A 81 7.86 1.62 -7.66
C HIS A 81 8.22 3.04 -8.13
N SER A 82 7.28 3.99 -7.99
CA SER A 82 7.52 5.40 -8.33
C SER A 82 8.55 6.04 -7.40
N LEU A 83 8.51 5.74 -6.10
CA LEU A 83 9.51 6.21 -5.13
C LEU A 83 10.92 5.74 -5.52
N LEU A 84 11.07 4.45 -5.85
CA LEU A 84 12.36 3.88 -6.27
C LEU A 84 12.85 4.44 -7.60
N SER A 85 11.94 4.70 -8.55
CA SER A 85 12.31 5.11 -9.91
C SER A 85 12.58 6.62 -10.05
N LEU A 86 11.80 7.46 -9.34
CA LEU A 86 11.82 8.91 -9.55
C LEU A 86 12.67 9.66 -8.51
N SER A 87 12.80 9.11 -7.30
CA SER A 87 13.52 9.78 -6.22
C SER A 87 14.97 9.30 -6.05
N GLY A 88 15.41 8.35 -6.87
CA GLY A 88 16.74 7.75 -6.78
C GLY A 88 16.89 6.78 -5.59
N PRO A 89 18.13 6.49 -5.14
CA PRO A 89 18.38 5.48 -4.12
C PRO A 89 17.74 5.83 -2.76
N ILE A 90 16.61 5.20 -2.45
CA ILE A 90 15.87 5.37 -1.18
C ILE A 90 16.74 5.16 0.06
N LYS A 91 17.74 4.28 -0.02
CA LYS A 91 18.66 3.96 1.09
C LYS A 91 19.54 5.15 1.51
N GLY A 92 19.76 6.11 0.61
CA GLY A 92 20.57 7.30 0.86
C GLY A 92 19.78 8.49 1.42
N MET A 93 18.46 8.38 1.56
CA MET A 93 17.62 9.48 2.05
C MET A 93 17.76 9.69 3.55
N ASN A 94 17.55 10.94 3.99
CA ASN A 94 17.57 11.31 5.40
C ASN A 94 16.54 10.51 6.20
N ARG A 95 16.98 9.97 7.34
CA ARG A 95 16.11 9.28 8.29
C ARG A 95 15.33 10.29 9.11
N LEU A 96 14.17 9.86 9.61
CA LEU A 96 13.42 10.64 10.59
C LEU A 96 14.16 10.65 11.94
N LEU A 97 14.26 11.83 12.53
CA LEU A 97 14.84 11.99 13.87
C LEU A 97 13.97 11.28 14.90
N GLY A 98 14.59 10.57 15.83
CA GLY A 98 13.90 9.85 16.90
C GLY A 98 13.35 8.47 16.52
N LEU A 99 13.47 8.04 15.26
CA LEU A 99 13.11 6.69 14.81
C LEU A 99 14.33 5.94 14.30
N SER A 100 14.58 4.75 14.86
CA SER A 100 15.64 3.84 14.42
C SER A 100 15.23 3.00 13.19
N LEU A 101 14.54 3.62 12.23
CA LEU A 101 14.04 2.97 11.01
C LEU A 101 14.68 3.57 9.76
N THR A 102 14.88 2.73 8.75
CA THR A 102 15.35 3.16 7.44
C THR A 102 14.22 3.74 6.59
N PRO A 103 14.51 4.56 5.57
CA PRO A 103 13.49 5.12 4.69
C PRO A 103 12.53 4.09 4.07
N PRO A 104 12.98 2.92 3.57
CA PRO A 104 12.08 1.87 3.09
C PRO A 104 11.19 1.28 4.21
N GLN A 105 11.72 1.10 5.42
CA GLN A 105 10.93 0.62 6.56
C GLN A 105 9.84 1.63 6.95
N ILE A 106 10.15 2.92 6.90
CA ILE A 106 9.16 3.98 7.18
C ILE A 106 8.06 3.99 6.11
N PHE A 107 8.40 3.79 4.83
CA PHE A 107 7.39 3.68 3.77
C PHE A 107 6.33 2.60 4.10
N PHE A 108 6.78 1.39 4.44
CA PHE A 108 5.87 0.30 4.80
C PHE A 108 5.14 0.56 6.11
N LEU A 109 5.78 1.18 7.10
CA LEU A 109 5.15 1.55 8.37
C LEU A 109 3.99 2.52 8.15
N ILE A 110 4.19 3.59 7.40
CA ILE A 110 3.13 4.57 7.09
C ILE A 110 2.02 3.90 6.28
N SER A 111 2.38 3.05 5.32
CA SER A 111 1.40 2.30 4.51
C SER A 111 0.53 1.39 5.40
N ALA A 112 1.15 0.70 6.37
CA ALA A 112 0.42 -0.12 7.34
C ALA A 112 -0.48 0.71 8.26
N GLN A 113 -0.05 1.90 8.68
CA GLN A 113 -0.88 2.78 9.52
C GLN A 113 -2.18 3.22 8.83
N GLN A 114 -2.19 3.31 7.49
CA GLN A 114 -3.41 3.58 6.74
C GLN A 114 -4.44 2.46 6.83
N LEU A 115 -4.01 1.24 7.15
CA LEU A 115 -4.85 0.07 7.35
C LEU A 115 -5.35 -0.05 8.80
N CYS A 116 -5.09 0.92 9.68
CA CYS A 116 -5.52 0.85 11.08
C CYS A 116 -6.94 1.38 11.32
N ALA A 117 -7.67 1.82 10.29
CA ALA A 117 -9.01 2.37 10.45
C ALA A 117 -10.06 1.26 10.62
N GLU A 118 -10.58 1.07 11.84
CA GLU A 118 -11.59 0.05 12.16
C GLU A 118 -12.86 0.14 11.28
N SER A 119 -13.20 1.35 10.82
CA SER A 119 -14.33 1.59 9.92
C SER A 119 -14.27 0.78 8.63
N ASP A 120 -13.06 0.46 8.16
CA ASP A 120 -12.83 -0.25 6.90
C ASP A 120 -13.11 -1.76 7.03
N TYR A 121 -13.26 -2.25 8.27
CA TYR A 121 -13.40 -3.67 8.62
C TYR A 121 -14.73 -3.99 9.32
N SER A 122 -15.72 -3.11 9.21
CA SER A 122 -17.04 -3.33 9.81
C SER A 122 -17.64 -4.68 9.35
N GLY A 123 -17.87 -5.58 10.31
CA GLY A 123 -18.42 -6.92 10.05
C GLY A 123 -17.39 -7.99 9.69
N ILE A 124 -16.09 -7.66 9.72
CA ILE A 124 -14.98 -8.61 9.55
C ILE A 124 -14.40 -8.96 10.92
N ASP A 125 -14.08 -10.23 11.13
CA ASP A 125 -13.34 -10.66 12.32
C ASP A 125 -11.86 -10.30 12.19
N VAL A 126 -11.48 -9.18 12.80
CA VAL A 126 -10.10 -8.67 12.80
C VAL A 126 -9.12 -9.52 13.64
N ASN A 127 -9.62 -10.50 14.40
CA ASN A 127 -8.77 -11.45 15.14
C ASN A 127 -8.59 -12.78 14.39
N SER A 128 -9.19 -12.92 13.21
CA SER A 128 -9.10 -14.14 12.41
C SER A 128 -7.74 -14.30 11.72
N SER A 129 -7.37 -15.55 11.43
CA SER A 129 -6.18 -15.85 10.62
C SER A 129 -6.26 -15.26 9.21
N ASP A 130 -7.49 -15.16 8.66
CA ASP A 130 -7.75 -14.61 7.33
C ASP A 130 -7.42 -13.12 7.31
N PHE A 131 -7.76 -12.39 8.36
CA PHE A 131 -7.44 -10.97 8.47
C PHE A 131 -5.92 -10.72 8.50
N ASP A 132 -5.18 -11.53 9.27
CA ASP A 132 -3.72 -11.48 9.28
C ASP A 132 -3.11 -11.75 7.89
N GLU A 133 -3.67 -12.72 7.16
CA GLU A 133 -3.22 -13.05 5.80
C GLU A 133 -3.47 -11.89 4.83
N ILE A 134 -4.63 -11.24 4.94
CA ILE A 134 -5.00 -10.08 4.12
C ILE A 134 -4.06 -8.90 4.38
N LEU A 135 -3.76 -8.59 5.64
CA LEU A 135 -2.82 -7.52 5.99
C LEU A 135 -1.40 -7.82 5.48
N ALA A 136 -0.93 -9.05 5.66
CA ALA A 136 0.38 -9.46 5.17
C ALA A 136 0.47 -9.36 3.64
N TRP A 137 -0.58 -9.79 2.93
CA TRP A 137 -0.69 -9.69 1.48
C TRP A 137 -0.73 -8.23 0.98
N LEU A 138 -1.48 -7.35 1.64
CA LEU A 138 -1.55 -5.93 1.26
C LEU A 138 -0.18 -5.27 1.36
N ILE A 139 0.52 -5.48 2.47
CA ILE A 139 1.85 -4.90 2.69
C ILE A 139 2.88 -5.45 1.70
N SER A 140 2.79 -6.74 1.31
CA SER A 140 3.70 -7.31 0.31
C SER A 140 3.49 -6.78 -1.11
N GLN A 141 2.37 -6.10 -1.41
CA GLN A 141 2.17 -5.50 -2.73
C GLN A 141 3.02 -4.25 -2.94
N GLY A 142 3.45 -3.59 -1.86
CA GLY A 142 4.41 -2.50 -1.92
C GLY A 142 5.84 -2.94 -2.23
N GLY A 143 6.10 -4.18 -2.66
CA GLY A 143 7.44 -4.73 -2.88
C GLY A 143 7.87 -5.70 -1.78
N SER A 144 9.19 -5.95 -1.67
CA SER A 144 9.72 -6.90 -0.68
C SER A 144 9.78 -6.33 0.74
N ALA A 145 8.63 -6.18 1.38
CA ALA A 145 8.54 -5.76 2.79
C ALA A 145 9.34 -6.72 3.71
N SER A 146 9.26 -8.03 3.44
CA SER A 146 10.02 -9.06 4.15
C SER A 146 11.54 -8.83 4.08
N ASP A 147 12.08 -8.47 2.91
CA ASP A 147 13.50 -8.16 2.74
C ASP A 147 13.90 -6.86 3.46
N VAL A 148 13.02 -5.85 3.42
CA VAL A 148 13.24 -4.55 4.05
C VAL A 148 13.27 -4.64 5.58
N PHE A 149 12.45 -5.51 6.17
CA PHE A 149 12.43 -5.77 7.61
C PHE A 149 13.30 -6.97 8.03
N GLN A 150 13.97 -7.64 7.09
CA GLN A 150 14.79 -8.83 7.34
C GLN A 150 14.01 -9.93 8.09
N CYS A 151 12.77 -10.17 7.66
CA CYS A 151 11.90 -11.14 8.30
C CYS A 151 12.46 -12.56 8.19
N HIS A 152 12.32 -13.35 9.26
CA HIS A 152 12.64 -14.77 9.21
C HIS A 152 11.71 -15.51 8.24
N SER A 153 12.21 -16.56 7.60
CA SER A 153 11.48 -17.35 6.59
C SER A 153 10.23 -18.05 7.13
N THR A 154 10.07 -18.15 8.44
CA THR A 154 8.91 -18.77 9.11
C THR A 154 7.78 -17.79 9.40
N THR A 155 7.96 -16.49 9.14
CA THR A 155 6.94 -15.46 9.42
C THR A 155 5.94 -15.34 8.27
N LYS A 156 4.68 -14.97 8.58
CA LYS A 156 3.60 -14.80 7.59
C LYS A 156 4.01 -13.89 6.42
N LEU A 157 4.68 -12.78 6.72
CA LEU A 157 5.10 -11.79 5.71
C LEU A 157 6.14 -12.36 4.73
N SER A 158 6.97 -13.32 5.16
CA SER A 158 7.99 -13.94 4.30
C SER A 158 7.40 -14.90 3.27
N TYR A 159 6.19 -15.40 3.48
CA TYR A 159 5.49 -16.28 2.54
C TYR A 159 4.73 -15.51 1.46
N GLN A 160 4.42 -14.24 1.71
CA GLN A 160 3.67 -13.40 0.78
C GLN A 160 4.57 -12.87 -0.33
N LYS A 161 4.10 -12.99 -1.56
CA LYS A 161 4.80 -12.47 -2.74
C LYS A 161 4.07 -11.25 -3.29
N ASN A 162 4.84 -10.31 -3.82
CA ASN A 162 4.27 -9.27 -4.66
C ASN A 162 3.73 -9.92 -5.95
N CYS A 163 2.50 -9.57 -6.30
CA CYS A 163 1.84 -10.07 -7.50
C CYS A 163 2.40 -9.49 -8.80
N ASP A 164 3.07 -8.33 -8.73
CA ASP A 164 3.68 -7.59 -9.84
C ASP A 164 2.75 -7.40 -11.06
N ILE A 165 1.53 -6.92 -10.81
CA ILE A 165 0.44 -6.90 -11.82
C ILE A 165 0.24 -5.51 -12.43
N TRP A 166 0.50 -4.45 -11.66
CA TRP A 166 0.10 -3.07 -11.95
C TRP A 166 1.20 -2.22 -12.58
#